data_AF-A0A1F9MQ28-F1
#
_entry.id   AF-A0A1F9MQ28-F1
#
_cell.length_a   1.000
_cell.length_b   1.000
_cell.length_c   1.000
_cell.angle_alpha   90.00
_cell.angle_beta   90.00
_cell.angle_gamma   90.00
#
_symmetry.space_group_name_H-M   'P 1'
#
loop_
_entity.id
_entity.type
_entity.pdbx_description
1 polymer ?
#
loop_
_entity_poly.entity_id
_entity_poly.type
_entity_poly.pdbx_seq_one_letter_code
_entity_poly.pdbx_strand_id
1 'polypeptide(L)' 'MDEALIKQLKARVEEELRQRELALLEFWLLELKNIDAKRHRELAGLQSDLKTFISRMETRLRTLKGGSR' A
#
# COMPACT_ATOMS: atom_id res chain seq x y z
N MET A 1 -6.32 -14.17 32.21
CA MET A 1 -6.45 -14.45 30.76
C MET A 1 -5.68 -15.72 30.47
N ASP A 2 -6.27 -16.65 29.72
CA ASP A 2 -5.62 -17.91 29.32
C ASP A 2 -4.42 -17.62 28.40
N GLU A 3 -3.26 -18.19 28.72
CA GLU A 3 -2.01 -18.01 27.97
C GLU A 3 -2.12 -18.57 26.54
N ALA A 4 -2.89 -19.65 26.36
CA ALA A 4 -3.17 -20.21 25.05
C ALA A 4 -3.98 -19.24 24.18
N LEU A 5 -4.97 -18.58 24.78
CA LEU A 5 -5.78 -17.56 24.11
C LEU A 5 -4.94 -16.35 23.70
N ILE A 6 -4.03 -15.88 24.56
CA ILE A 6 -3.11 -14.77 24.24
C ILE A 6 -2.21 -15.13 23.05
N LYS A 7 -1.67 -16.35 23.03
CA LYS A 7 -0.80 -16.82 21.94
C LYS A 7 -1.54 -16.88 20.60
N GLN A 8 -2.77 -17.38 20.61
CA GLN A 8 -3.62 -17.43 19.41
C GLN A 8 -3.96 -16.02 18.89
N LEU A 9 -4.30 -15.10 19.78
CA LEU A 9 -4.58 -13.71 19.40
C LEU A 9 -3.35 -13.02 18.79
N LYS A 10 -2.17 -13.21 19.38
CA LYS A 10 -0.92 -12.67 18.82
C LYS A 10 -0.64 -13.21 17.42
N ALA A 11 -0.73 -14.52 17.23
CA ALA A 11 -0.50 -15.15 15.93
C ALA A 11 -1.47 -14.62 14.85
N ARG A 12 -2.75 -14.42 15.23
CA ARG A 12 -3.75 -13.85 14.32
C ARG A 12 -3.44 -12.40 13.96
N VAL A 13 -3.06 -11.57 14.93
CA VAL A 13 -2.69 -10.17 14.67
C VAL A 13 -1.48 -10.09 13.75
N GLU A 14 -0.45 -10.91 13.99
CA GLU A 14 0.72 -10.96 13.13
C GLU A 14 0.37 -11.38 11.70
N GLU A 15 -0.53 -12.35 11.53
CA GLU A 15 -1.00 -12.77 10.21
C GLU A 15 -1.79 -11.66 9.51
N GLU A 16 -2.71 -11.00 10.22
CA GLU A 16 -3.46 -9.87 9.66
C GLU A 16 -2.54 -8.71 9.27
N LEU A 17 -1.47 -8.45 10.03
CA LEU A 17 -0.47 -7.45 9.68
C LEU A 17 0.31 -7.84 8.41
N ARG A 18 0.76 -9.10 8.32
CA ARG A 18 1.45 -9.61 7.13
C ARG A 18 0.56 -9.53 5.88
N GLN A 19 -0.71 -9.93 5.98
CA GLN A 19 -1.65 -9.88 4.86
C GLN A 19 -1.94 -8.45 4.42
N ARG A 20 -2.06 -7.50 5.36
CA ARG A 20 -2.22 -6.08 5.03
C ARG A 20 -1.00 -5.50 4.33
N GLU A 21 0.21 -5.85 4.79
CA GLU A 21 1.45 -5.42 4.15
C GLU A 21 1.58 -5.99 2.73
N LEU A 22 1.32 -7.28 2.56
CA LEU A 22 1.32 -7.95 1.25
C LEU A 22 0.37 -7.24 0.27
N ALA A 23 -0.89 -7.07 0.65
CA ALA A 23 -1.90 -6.43 -0.20
C ALA A 23 -1.53 -4.97 -0.55
N LEU A 24 -0.91 -4.24 0.39
CA LEU A 24 -0.43 -2.88 0.16
C LEU A 24 0.70 -2.86 -0.89
N LEU A 25 1.69 -3.75 -0.74
CA LEU A 25 2.82 -3.85 -1.65
C LEU A 25 2.39 -4.31 -3.05
N GLU A 26 1.54 -5.32 -3.15
CA GLU A 26 0.99 -5.82 -4.42
C GLU A 26 0.25 -4.73 -5.18
N PHE A 27 -0.60 -3.97 -4.48
CA PHE A 27 -1.32 -2.86 -5.08
C PHE A 27 -0.36 -1.81 -5.68
N TRP A 28 0.63 -1.35 -4.89
CA TRP A 28 1.53 -0.30 -5.37
C TRP A 28 2.48 -0.78 -6.47
N LEU A 29 2.91 -2.03 -6.41
CA LEU A 29 3.70 -2.64 -7.46
C LEU A 29 2.91 -2.73 -8.77
N LEU A 30 1.64 -3.14 -8.72
CA LEU A 30 0.76 -3.18 -9.89
C LEU A 30 0.60 -1.78 -10.51
N GLU A 31 0.33 -0.77 -9.69
CA GLU A 31 0.20 0.61 -10.16
C GLU A 31 1.48 1.13 -10.82
N LEU A 32 2.65 0.80 -10.27
CA LEU A 32 3.93 1.17 -10.86
C LEU A 32 4.18 0.43 -12.19
N LYS A 33 3.88 -0.87 -12.26
CA LYS A 33 3.95 -1.67 -13.49
C LYS A 33 3.03 -1.11 -14.57
N ASN A 34 1.86 -0.59 -14.21
CA ASN A 34 0.95 0.04 -15.16
C ASN A 34 1.53 1.32 -15.77
N ILE A 35 2.34 2.09 -15.03
CA ILE A 35 3.05 3.26 -15.56
C ILE A 35 4.16 2.82 -16.50
N ASP A 36 4.97 1.84 -16.10
CA ASP A 36 6.04 1.28 -16.94
C ASP A 36 5.49 0.71 -18.27
N ALA A 37 4.37 -0.02 -18.21
CA ALA A 37 3.72 -0.62 -19.37
C ALA A 37 3.25 0.39 -20.42
N LYS A 38 3.02 1.66 -20.05
CA LYS A 38 2.64 2.72 -21.00
C LYS A 38 3.77 3.10 -21.96
N ARG A 39 5.02 2.73 -21.66
CA ARG A 39 6.20 2.98 -22.51
C ARG A 39 6.23 4.42 -23.06
N HIS A 40 6.16 5.39 -22.15
CA HIS A 40 6.10 6.80 -22.49
C HIS A 40 7.23 7.19 -23.45
N ARG A 41 6.85 7.81 -24.58
CA ARG A 41 7.81 8.33 -25.57
C ARG A 41 8.36 9.69 -25.18
N GLU A 42 7.61 10.44 -24.38
CA GLU A 42 7.95 11.79 -23.93
C GLU A 42 8.05 11.85 -22.41
N LEU A 43 9.07 12.56 -21.92
CA LEU A 43 9.32 12.74 -20.49
C LEU A 43 8.12 13.39 -19.77
N ALA A 44 7.42 14.32 -20.42
CA ALA A 44 6.27 15.01 -19.84
C ALA A 44 5.13 14.03 -19.47
N GLY A 45 4.88 13.02 -20.31
CA GLY A 45 3.88 11.98 -20.04
C GLY A 45 4.24 11.14 -18.82
N LEU A 46 5.50 10.70 -18.73
CA LEU A 46 6.00 9.96 -17.57
C LEU A 46 5.90 10.80 -16.28
N GLN A 47 6.30 12.06 -16.35
CA GLN A 47 6.22 12.98 -15.21
C GLN A 47 4.77 13.18 -14.73
N SER A 48 3.81 13.26 -15.66
CA SER A 48 2.39 13.38 -15.31
C SER A 48 1.88 12.14 -14.57
N ASP A 49 2.20 10.94 -15.06
CA ASP A 49 1.77 9.69 -14.44
C ASP A 49 2.43 9.45 -13.08
N LEU A 50 3.72 9.78 -12.94
CA LEU A 50 4.41 9.73 -11.66
C LEU A 50 3.81 10.70 -10.63
N LYS A 51 3.44 11.93 -11.03
CA LYS A 51 2.75 12.88 -10.13
C LYS A 51 1.41 12.33 -9.67
N THR A 52 0.64 11.74 -10.58
CA THR A 52 -0.64 11.07 -10.24
C THR A 52 -0.43 9.90 -9.27
N PHE A 53 0.59 9.07 -9.49
CA PHE A 53 0.94 7.97 -8.61
C PHE A 53 1.30 8.45 -7.20
N ILE A 54 2.20 9.44 -7.09
CA ILE A 54 2.61 10.03 -5.82
C ILE A 54 1.41 10.63 -5.09
N SER A 55 0.56 11.40 -5.78
CA SER A 55 -0.63 12.00 -5.16
C SER A 55 -1.59 10.96 -4.57
N ARG A 56 -1.76 9.80 -5.24
CA ARG A 56 -2.55 8.68 -4.71
C ARG A 56 -1.91 8.06 -3.47
N MET A 57 -0.59 7.88 -3.47
CA MET A 57 0.15 7.39 -2.30
C MET A 57 0.00 8.35 -1.11
N GLU A 58 0.20 9.64 -1.34
CA GLU A 58 0.06 10.68 -0.31
C GLU A 58 -1.36 10.74 0.23
N THR A 59 -2.38 10.62 -0.62
CA THR A 59 -3.79 10.59 -0.21
C THR A 59 -4.05 9.41 0.72
N ARG A 60 -3.64 8.20 0.33
CA ARG A 60 -3.77 7.01 1.18
C ARG A 60 -2.98 7.15 2.48
N LEU A 61 -1.77 7.70 2.43
CA LEU A 61 -0.96 7.96 3.63
C LEU A 61 -1.66 8.95 4.57
N ARG A 62 -2.25 10.03 4.04
CA ARG A 62 -3.05 10.99 4.84
C ARG A 62 -4.27 10.32 5.45
N THR A 63 -5.00 9.49 4.70
CA THR A 63 -6.15 8.74 5.24
C THR A 63 -5.74 7.80 6.36
N LEU A 64 -4.65 7.04 6.19
CA LEU A 64 -4.15 6.11 7.21
C LEU A 64 -3.62 6.84 8.45
N LYS A 65 -2.95 8.00 8.28
CA LYS A 65 -2.51 8.84 9.40
C LYS A 65 -3.67 9.58 10.09
N GLY A 66 -4.70 9.93 9.33
CA GLY A 66 -5.86 10.71 9.76
C GLY A 66 -7.00 9.90 10.36
N GLY A 67 -7.01 8.58 10.19
CA GLY A 67 -8.02 7.66 10.73
C GLY A 67 -7.91 7.38 12.24
N SER A 68 -7.29 8.28 13.01
CA SER A 68 -7.10 8.16 14.47
C SER A 68 -7.58 9.41 15.22
N ARG A 69 -8.65 10.05 14.75
CA ARG A 69 -9.42 11.04 15.50
C ARG A 69 -10.76 10.47 15.91
#